data_AF-A0A7U6B5L7-F1
#
_entry.id   AF-A0A7U6B5L7-F1
#
_cell.length_a   1.000
_cell.length_b   1.000
_cell.length_c   1.000
_cell.angle_alpha   90.00
_cell.angle_beta   90.00
_cell.angle_gamma   90.00
#
_symmetry.space_group_name_H-M   'P 1'
#
loop_
_entity.id
_entity.type
_entity.pdbx_description
1 polymer ?
#
loop_
_entity_poly.entity_id
_entity_poly.type
_entity_poly.pdbx_seq_one_letter_code
_entity_poly.pdbx_strand_id
1 'polypeptide(L)'
;MDQGEQLHERLLGDLRRYAAGRRKDIDRGAETRELAGLLVEKYGYGLARALELYGDVAGVRVPSLYAELNKVVLEIDPESDVHRARRWDARPAGLDLPGKGSIAE
;
A
#
# COMPACT_ATOMS: atom_id res chain seq x y z
N MET A 1 -24.89 9.09 -6.63
CA MET A 1 -23.68 8.74 -5.87
C MET A 1 -23.47 9.84 -4.84
N ASP A 2 -23.54 9.52 -3.55
CA ASP A 2 -23.30 10.53 -2.51
C ASP A 2 -21.82 10.96 -2.47
N GLN A 3 -21.49 12.03 -1.75
CA GLN A 3 -20.12 12.55 -1.72
C GLN A 3 -19.10 11.57 -1.12
N GLY A 4 -19.50 10.76 -0.15
CA GLY A 4 -18.70 9.71 0.46
C GLY A 4 -18.43 8.54 -0.49
N GLU A 5 -19.44 8.10 -1.26
CA GLU A 5 -19.27 7.11 -2.32
C GLU A 5 -18.31 7.61 -3.43
N GLN A 6 -18.47 8.87 -3.87
CA GLN A 6 -17.58 9.46 -4.87
C GLN A 6 -16.14 9.58 -4.37
N LEU A 7 -15.95 9.92 -3.09
CA LEU A 7 -14.62 9.99 -2.48
C LEU A 7 -14.01 8.60 -2.36
N HIS A 8 -14.78 7.59 -1.94
CA HIS A 8 -14.33 6.20 -1.88
C HIS A 8 -13.82 5.70 -3.23
N GLU A 9 -14.59 5.88 -4.31
CA GLU A 9 -14.19 5.47 -5.66
C GLU A 9 -12.93 6.18 -6.15
N ARG A 10 -12.78 7.47 -5.84
CA ARG A 10 -11.57 8.24 -6.18
C ARG A 10 -10.34 7.71 -5.45
N LEU A 11 -10.46 7.42 -4.15
CA LEU A 11 -9.37 6.88 -3.33
C LEU A 11 -9.00 5.45 -3.76
N LEU A 12 -10.00 4.61 -4.08
CA LEU A 12 -9.76 3.27 -4.62
C LEU A 12 -9.05 3.34 -5.98
N GLY A 13 -9.46 4.26 -6.85
CA GLY A 13 -8.77 4.52 -8.11
C GLY A 13 -7.33 4.96 -7.91
N ASP A 14 -7.04 5.79 -6.90
CA ASP A 14 -5.69 6.24 -6.59
C ASP A 14 -4.81 5.11 -6.03
N LEU A 15 -5.35 4.30 -5.12
CA LEU A 15 -4.72 3.09 -4.62
C LEU A 15 -4.32 2.13 -5.76
N ARG A 16 -5.23 1.87 -6.70
CA ARG A 16 -4.96 1.00 -7.86
C ARG A 16 -3.89 1.59 -8.78
N ARG A 17 -3.88 2.91 -9.00
CA ARG A 17 -2.82 3.58 -9.78
C ARG A 17 -1.46 3.46 -9.09
N TYR A 18 -1.43 3.68 -7.78
CA TYR A 18 -0.20 3.52 -6.99
C TYR A 18 0.33 2.08 -7.07
N ALA A 19 -0.53 1.09 -6.86
CA ALA A 19 -0.18 -0.33 -6.98
C ALA A 19 0.30 -0.71 -8.39
N ALA A 20 -0.33 -0.18 -9.45
CA ALA A 20 0.12 -0.38 -10.82
C ALA A 20 1.52 0.19 -11.07
N GLY A 21 1.87 1.32 -10.44
CA GLY A 21 3.23 1.86 -10.45
C GLY A 21 4.23 0.89 -9.83
N ARG A 22 3.92 0.39 -8.62
CA ARG A 22 4.76 -0.61 -7.93
C ARG A 22 4.90 -1.91 -8.72
N ARG A 23 3.83 -2.35 -9.41
CA ARG A 23 3.92 -3.51 -10.33
C ARG A 23 4.97 -3.29 -11.42
N LYS A 24 4.97 -2.12 -12.07
CA LYS A 24 5.99 -1.80 -13.08
C LYS A 24 7.40 -1.80 -12.49
N ASP A 25 7.55 -1.36 -11.25
CA ASP A 25 8.82 -1.39 -10.53
C ASP A 25 9.29 -2.82 -10.22
N ILE A 26 8.37 -3.73 -9.88
CA ILE A 26 8.65 -5.17 -9.79
C ILE A 26 9.07 -5.72 -11.16
N ASP A 27 8.30 -5.44 -12.20
CA ASP A 27 8.52 -6.02 -13.54
C ASP A 27 9.88 -5.60 -14.13
N ARG A 28 10.35 -4.38 -13.82
CA ARG A 28 11.68 -3.89 -14.23
C ARG A 28 12.81 -4.26 -13.25
N GLY A 29 12.52 -5.04 -12.20
CA GLY A 29 13.50 -5.52 -11.21
C GLY A 29 13.97 -4.47 -10.20
N ALA A 30 13.27 -3.35 -10.05
CA ALA A 30 13.65 -2.28 -9.13
C ALA A 30 13.09 -2.45 -7.71
N GLU A 31 12.01 -3.22 -7.56
CA GLU A 31 11.41 -3.53 -6.26
C GLU A 31 11.13 -5.02 -6.14
N THR A 32 11.26 -5.56 -4.92
CA THR A 32 10.72 -6.89 -4.61
C THR A 32 9.21 -6.81 -4.37
N ARG A 33 8.52 -7.95 -4.49
CA ARG A 33 7.10 -8.03 -4.12
C ARG A 33 6.86 -7.66 -2.66
N GLU A 34 7.76 -8.09 -1.76
CA GLU A 34 7.71 -7.75 -0.33
C GLU A 34 7.74 -6.24 -0.10
N LEU A 35 8.68 -5.53 -0.74
CA LEU A 35 8.80 -4.07 -0.60
C LEU A 35 7.57 -3.36 -1.20
N ALA A 36 7.20 -3.72 -2.43
CA ALA A 36 6.04 -3.16 -3.11
C ALA A 36 4.74 -3.39 -2.32
N GLY A 37 4.53 -4.60 -1.80
CA GLY A 37 3.39 -4.97 -0.98
C GLY A 37 3.31 -4.16 0.31
N LEU A 38 4.45 -3.98 1.00
CA LEU A 38 4.54 -3.10 2.16
C LEU A 38 4.17 -1.65 1.81
N LEU A 39 4.71 -1.10 0.73
CA LEU A 39 4.44 0.28 0.32
C LEU A 39 2.95 0.50 0.01
N VAL A 40 2.35 -0.42 -0.74
CA VAL A 40 0.91 -0.41 -1.06
C VAL A 40 0.06 -0.54 0.21
N GLU A 41 0.41 -1.46 1.11
CA GLU A 41 -0.28 -1.64 2.39
C GLU A 41 -0.28 -0.35 3.21
N LYS A 42 0.88 0.31 3.38
CA LYS A 42 0.98 1.53 4.20
C LYS A 42 0.32 2.74 3.56
N TYR A 43 0.51 2.92 2.25
CA TYR A 43 -0.16 3.97 1.50
C TYR A 43 -1.69 3.82 1.58
N GLY A 44 -2.21 2.64 1.28
CA GLY A 44 -3.65 2.38 1.30
C GLY A 44 -4.26 2.41 2.70
N TYR A 45 -3.54 1.99 3.74
CA TYR A 45 -4.01 2.12 5.13
C TYR A 45 -4.21 3.60 5.50
N GLY A 46 -3.29 4.47 5.07
CA GLY A 46 -3.43 5.91 5.24
C GLY A 46 -4.68 6.47 4.55
N LEU A 47 -4.93 6.06 3.30
CA LEU A 47 -6.14 6.48 2.56
C LEU A 47 -7.42 5.99 3.23
N ALA A 48 -7.46 4.72 3.64
CA ALA A 48 -8.60 4.12 4.32
C ALA A 48 -8.91 4.86 5.63
N ARG A 49 -7.87 5.14 6.43
CA ARG A 49 -8.01 5.87 7.68
C ARG A 49 -8.48 7.31 7.47
N ALA A 50 -7.97 7.99 6.45
CA ALA A 50 -8.41 9.35 6.12
C ALA A 50 -9.89 9.38 5.70
N LEU A 51 -10.36 8.39 4.95
CA LEU A 51 -11.76 8.28 4.56
C LEU A 51 -12.67 8.07 5.78
N GLU A 52 -12.30 7.20 6.72
CA GLU A 52 -13.04 7.02 7.97
C GLU A 52 -13.15 8.33 8.75
N LEU A 53 -12.02 9.02 8.95
CA LEU A 53 -12.00 10.31 9.67
C LEU A 53 -12.87 11.37 8.98
N TYR A 54 -12.91 11.39 7.65
CA TYR A 54 -13.81 12.26 6.91
C TYR A 54 -15.27 11.93 7.21
N GLY A 55 -15.65 10.65 7.18
CA GLY A 55 -17.01 10.20 7.53
C GLY A 55 -17.41 10.64 8.95
N ASP A 56 -16.51 10.46 9.92
CA ASP A 56 -16.72 10.86 11.31
C ASP A 56 -16.94 12.37 11.46
N VAL A 57 -16.09 13.19 10.81
CA VAL A 57 -16.16 14.66 10.91
C VAL A 57 -17.35 15.24 10.15
N ALA A 58 -17.67 14.69 8.98
CA ALA A 58 -18.77 15.17 8.14
C ALA A 58 -20.14 14.62 8.58
N GLY A 59 -20.19 13.65 9.51
CA GLY A 59 -21.42 13.00 9.94
C GLY A 59 -22.08 12.19 8.82
N VAL A 60 -21.30 11.67 7.87
CA VAL A 60 -21.77 10.89 6.72
C VAL A 60 -21.23 9.48 6.77
N ARG A 61 -22.05 8.51 6.35
CA ARG A 61 -21.59 7.14 6.20
C ARG A 61 -20.71 7.03 4.97
N VAL A 62 -19.49 6.56 5.16
CA VAL A 62 -18.56 6.25 4.06
C VAL A 62 -18.34 4.73 3.96
N PRO A 63 -18.25 4.16 2.75
CA PRO A 63 -17.84 2.78 2.60
C PRO A 63 -16.39 2.57 3.07
N SER A 64 -16.09 1.40 3.64
CA SER A 64 -14.71 1.08 4.06
C SER A 64 -13.82 0.77 2.87
N LEU A 65 -12.57 1.23 2.90
CA LEU A 65 -11.56 0.94 1.88
C LEU A 65 -10.69 -0.28 2.22
N TYR A 66 -10.70 -0.77 3.47
CA TYR A 66 -9.77 -1.83 3.92
C TYR A 66 -9.93 -3.16 3.17
N ALA A 67 -11.16 -3.55 2.82
CA ALA A 67 -11.39 -4.79 2.10
C ALA A 67 -10.78 -4.75 0.69
N GLU A 68 -10.92 -3.62 -0.01
CA GLU A 68 -10.30 -3.42 -1.32
C GLU A 68 -8.79 -3.28 -1.21
N LEU A 69 -8.29 -2.60 -0.16
CA LEU A 69 -6.87 -2.56 0.14
C LEU A 69 -6.26 -3.95 0.26
N ASN A 70 -6.88 -4.84 1.03
CA ASN A 70 -6.38 -6.20 1.23
C ASN A 70 -6.28 -6.95 -0.11
N LYS A 71 -7.27 -6.81 -1.01
CA LYS A 71 -7.22 -7.41 -2.35
C LYS A 71 -6.04 -6.88 -3.15
N VAL A 72 -5.88 -5.56 -3.21
CA VAL A 72 -4.79 -4.91 -3.98
C VAL A 72 -3.41 -5.30 -3.43
N VAL A 73 -3.27 -5.42 -2.10
CA VAL A 73 -2.03 -5.90 -1.47
C VAL A 73 -1.73 -7.34 -1.90
N LEU A 74 -2.71 -8.25 -1.82
CA LEU A 74 -2.54 -9.66 -2.20
C LEU A 74 -2.25 -9.84 -3.69
N GLU A 75 -2.75 -8.95 -4.56
CA GLU A 75 -2.37 -8.95 -5.97
C GLU A 75 -0.87 -8.66 -6.14
N ILE A 76 -0.32 -7.68 -5.41
CA ILE A 76 1.10 -7.30 -5.47
C ILE A 76 1.99 -8.34 -4.79
N ASP A 77 1.63 -8.70 -3.56
CA ASP A 77 2.37 -9.57 -2.66
C ASP A 77 1.45 -10.68 -2.12
N PRO A 78 1.36 -11.84 -2.81
CA PRO A 78 0.55 -12.97 -2.36
C PRO A 78 1.00 -13.57 -1.01
N GLU A 79 2.24 -13.26 -0.59
CA GLU A 79 2.83 -13.73 0.68
C GLU A 79 2.86 -12.62 1.74
N SER A 80 1.99 -11.59 1.61
CA SER A 80 2.01 -10.40 2.46
C SER A 80 1.99 -10.69 3.95
N ASP A 81 1.29 -11.72 4.38
CA ASP A 81 1.23 -12.12 5.79
C ASP A 81 2.56 -12.68 6.29
N VAL A 82 3.24 -13.49 5.46
CA VAL A 82 4.57 -14.04 5.76
C VAL A 82 5.60 -12.92 5.79
N HIS A 83 5.58 -12.02 4.81
CA HIS A 83 6.47 -10.86 4.79
C HIS A 83 6.21 -9.92 5.98
N ARG A 84 4.95 -9.72 6.39
CA ARG A 84 4.62 -8.94 7.59
C ARG A 84 5.19 -9.58 8.85
N ALA A 85 5.07 -10.89 9.02
CA ALA A 85 5.64 -11.63 10.15
C ALA A 85 7.17 -11.51 10.19
N ARG A 86 7.84 -11.72 9.03
CA ARG A 86 9.30 -11.54 8.92
C ARG A 86 9.76 -10.14 9.33
N ARG A 87 9.06 -9.09 8.88
CA ARG A 87 9.35 -7.70 9.31
C ARG A 87 9.14 -7.50 10.80
N TRP A 88 8.11 -8.11 11.39
CA TRP A 88 7.85 -8.03 12.82
C TRP A 88 8.93 -8.70 13.67
N ASP A 89 9.50 -9.80 13.18
CA ASP A 89 10.57 -10.53 13.86
C ASP A 89 11.96 -9.92 13.64
N ALA A 90 12.14 -9.14 12.56
CA ALA A 90 13.42 -8.52 12.21
C ALA A 90 13.91 -7.52 13.28
N ARG A 91 15.19 -7.63 13.67
CA ARG A 91 15.84 -6.73 14.64
C ARG A 91 17.24 -6.36 14.13
N PRO A 92 17.41 -5.20 13.46
CA PRO A 92 16.39 -4.21 13.08
C PRO A 92 15.56 -4.64 11.87
N ALA A 93 14.33 -4.11 11.77
CA ALA A 93 13.59 -4.13 10.51
C ALA A 93 14.10 -2.98 9.63
N GLY A 94 14.86 -3.32 8.58
CA GLY A 94 15.50 -2.35 7.70
C GLY A 94 15.28 -2.67 6.21
N LEU A 95 15.75 -1.77 5.36
CA LEU A 95 15.85 -2.00 3.92
C LEU A 95 17.25 -2.53 3.60
N ASP A 96 17.33 -3.49 2.69
CA ASP A 96 18.61 -3.88 2.09
C ASP A 96 19.01 -2.83 1.06
N LEU A 97 20.02 -2.03 1.38
CA LEU A 97 20.52 -0.94 0.56
C LEU A 97 21.98 -1.23 0.19
N PRO A 98 22.38 -1.04 -1.08
CA PRO A 98 23.77 -1.19 -1.46
C PRO A 98 24.66 -0.24 -0.64
N GLY A 99 25.82 -0.73 -0.21
CA GLY A 99 26.79 0.06 0.54
C GLY A 99 27.28 1.28 -0.25
N LYS A 100 27.74 2.31 0.46
CA LYS A 100 28.17 3.62 -0.10
C LYS A 100 29.24 3.57 -1.22
N GLY A 101 29.85 2.41 -1.51
CA GLY A 101 30.88 2.23 -2.53
C GLY A 101 30.43 1.59 -3.85
N SER A 102 29.14 1.29 -4.03
CA SER A 102 28.65 0.57 -5.23
C SER A 102 28.21 1.48 -6.39
N ILE A 103 28.37 2.80 -6.29
CA ILE A 103 28.22 3.68 -7.45
C ILE A 103 29.59 3.68 -8.15
N ALA A 104 29.82 2.68 -9.00
CA ALA A 104 30.99 2.68 -9.88
C ALA A 104 30.96 3.94 -10.75
N GLU A 105 32.09 4.64 -10.83
CA GLU A 105 32.35 5.75 -11.75
C GLU A 105 32.11 5.36 -13.21
#